data_AF-A0A0E2EEF5-F1
#
_entry.id   AF-A0A0E2EEF5-F1
#
_cell.length_a   1.000
_cell.length_b   1.000
_cell.length_c   1.000
_cell.angle_alpha   90.00
_cell.angle_beta   90.00
_cell.angle_gamma   90.00
#
_symmetry.space_group_name_H-M   'P 1'
#
loop_
_entity.id
_entity.type
_entity.pdbx_description
1 polymer ?
#
loop_
_entity_poly.entity_id
_entity_poly.type
_entity_poly.pdbx_seq_one_letter_code
_entity_poly.pdbx_strand_id
1 'polypeptide(L)' 'MLVAEYDYDTDIAVQREESLRIGIQQGIEQGIQQGFSDGSYQTKLETARLMKQANCELDFIMQMTGLSAEDIANLSK' A
#
# COMPACT_ATOMS: atom_id res chain seq x y z
N MET A 1 -19.30 -46.00 26.96
CA MET A 1 -19.47 -44.62 26.45
C MET A 1 -18.14 -43.91 26.68
N LEU A 2 -17.30 -43.82 25.65
CA LEU A 2 -16.04 -43.07 25.73
C LEU A 2 -16.40 -41.60 25.52
N VAL A 3 -16.47 -40.85 26.63
CA VAL A 3 -16.51 -39.39 26.57
C VAL A 3 -15.08 -39.00 26.22
N ALA A 4 -14.84 -38.64 24.95
CA ALA A 4 -13.61 -37.94 24.61
C ALA A 4 -13.62 -36.66 25.44
N GLU A 5 -12.68 -36.54 26.38
CA GLU A 5 -12.45 -35.29 27.11
C GLU A 5 -12.06 -34.25 26.07
N TYR A 6 -13.04 -33.43 25.69
CA TYR A 6 -12.85 -32.34 24.75
C TYR A 6 -12.00 -31.29 25.46
N ASP A 7 -10.74 -31.18 25.07
CA ASP A 7 -9.76 -30.27 25.67
C ASP A 7 -9.99 -28.84 25.16
N TYR A 8 -11.00 -28.19 25.74
CA TYR A 8 -11.37 -26.81 25.43
C TYR A 8 -10.22 -25.81 25.63
N ASP A 9 -9.29 -26.10 26.53
CA ASP A 9 -8.15 -25.22 26.79
C ASP A 9 -7.18 -25.21 25.59
N THR A 10 -6.97 -26.38 24.99
CA THR A 10 -6.18 -26.51 23.76
C THR A 10 -6.84 -25.82 22.56
N ASP A 11 -8.16 -25.97 22.39
CA ASP A 11 -8.89 -25.32 21.29
C ASP A 11 -8.84 -23.78 21.38
N ILE A 12 -8.97 -23.22 22.59
CA ILE A 12 -8.87 -21.77 22.81
C ILE A 12 -7.47 -21.24 22.49
N ALA A 13 -6.43 -22.00 22.85
CA ALA A 13 -5.04 -21.62 22.56
C ALA A 13 -4.76 -21.61 21.05
N VAL A 14 -5.19 -22.66 20.33
CA VAL A 14 -5.04 -22.77 18.87
C VAL A 14 -5.78 -21.62 18.16
N GLN A 15 -7.02 -21.35 18.56
CA GLN A 15 -7.81 -20.27 17.95
C GLN A 15 -7.20 -18.88 18.18
N ARG A 16 -6.60 -18.63 19.36
CA ARG A 16 -5.87 -17.38 19.64
C ARG A 16 -4.61 -17.25 18.80
N GLU A 17 -3.84 -18.31 18.65
CA GLU A 17 -2.64 -18.28 17.81
C GLU A 17 -2.98 -18.05 16.34
N GLU A 18 -4.02 -18.73 15.84
CA GLU A 18 -4.49 -18.58 14.46
C GLU A 18 -5.03 -17.16 14.20
N SER A 19 -5.85 -16.62 15.11
CA SER A 19 -6.37 -15.24 14.99
C SER A 19 -5.26 -14.18 15.05
N LEU A 20 -4.25 -14.36 15.91
CA LEU A 20 -3.07 -13.49 15.93
C LEU A 20 -2.31 -13.54 14.60
N ARG A 21 -2.08 -14.75 14.08
CA ARG A 21 -1.41 -14.94 12.78
C ARG A 21 -2.17 -14.28 11.64
N ILE A 22 -3.49 -14.47 11.58
CA ILE A 22 -4.33 -13.84 10.54
C ILE A 22 -4.27 -12.32 10.67
N GLY A 23 -4.38 -11.77 11.89
CA GLY A 23 -4.30 -10.33 12.12
C GLY A 23 -2.96 -9.73 11.70
N ILE A 24 -1.84 -10.39 12.02
CA ILE A 24 -0.50 -9.97 11.58
C ILE A 24 -0.39 -10.04 10.05
N GLN A 25 -0.85 -11.13 9.43
CA GLN A 25 -0.78 -11.30 7.98
C GLN A 25 -1.59 -10.22 7.25
N GLN A 26 -2.82 -9.98 7.68
CA GLN A 26 -3.67 -8.93 7.11
C GLN A 26 -3.07 -7.54 7.30
N GLY A 27 -2.50 -7.24 8.48
CA GLY A 27 -1.82 -5.98 8.74
C GLY A 27 -0.62 -5.75 7.82
N ILE A 28 0.19 -6.80 7.59
CA ILE A 28 1.33 -6.75 6.66
C ILE A 28 0.85 -6.54 5.22
N GLU A 29 -0.16 -7.30 4.77
CA GLU A 29 -0.69 -7.16 3.41
C GLU A 29 -1.26 -5.76 3.15
N GLN A 30 -2.06 -5.24 4.08
CA GLN A 30 -2.60 -3.87 3.99
C GLN A 30 -1.47 -2.83 3.98
N GLY A 31 -0.48 -2.98 4.86
CA GLY A 31 0.67 -2.08 4.91
C GLY A 31 1.51 -2.09 3.63
N ILE A 32 1.74 -3.27 3.03
CA ILE A 32 2.47 -3.41 1.77
C ILE A 32 1.67 -2.78 0.62
N GLN A 33 0.37 -3.05 0.53
CA GLN A 33 -0.50 -2.48 -0.52
C GLN A 33 -0.54 -0.95 -0.44
N GLN A 34 -0.74 -0.41 0.75
CA GLN A 34 -0.76 1.04 0.96
C GLN A 34 0.61 1.65 0.64
N GLY A 35 1.70 1.07 1.15
CA GLY A 35 3.06 1.55 0.88
C GLY A 35 3.45 1.52 -0.60
N PHE A 36 3.03 0.49 -1.34
CA PHE A 36 3.27 0.42 -2.79
C PHE A 36 2.47 1.47 -3.57
N SER A 37 1.20 1.68 -3.21
CA SER A 37 0.36 2.70 -3.83
C SER A 37 0.91 4.11 -3.58
N ASP A 38 1.26 4.41 -2.33
CA ASP A 38 1.80 5.71 -1.93
C ASP A 38 3.17 5.96 -2.58
N GLY A 39 4.04 4.95 -2.62
CA GLY A 39 5.34 5.02 -3.29
C GLY A 39 5.22 5.27 -4.79
N SER A 40 4.34 4.55 -5.47
CA SER A 40 4.09 4.73 -6.91
C SER A 40 3.59 6.15 -7.23
N TYR A 41 2.69 6.69 -6.40
CA TYR A 41 2.23 8.06 -6.54
C TYR A 41 3.33 9.09 -6.29
N GLN A 42 4.13 8.91 -5.23
CA GLN A 42 5.27 9.78 -4.95
C GLN A 42 6.29 9.79 -6.10
N THR A 43 6.64 8.62 -6.65
CA THR A 43 7.57 8.53 -7.79
C THR A 43 7.05 9.27 -9.03
N LYS A 44 5.74 9.21 -9.30
CA LYS A 44 5.13 9.98 -10.41
C LYS A 44 5.27 11.48 -10.20
N LEU A 45 5.02 11.96 -8.98
CA LEU A 45 5.16 13.39 -8.64
C LEU A 45 6.61 13.85 -8.72
N GLU A 46 7.56 13.08 -8.21
CA GLU A 46 9.00 13.39 -8.29
C GLU A 46 9.46 13.44 -9.74
N THR A 47 9.05 12.45 -10.55
CA THR A 47 9.35 12.41 -11.99
C THR A 47 8.79 13.65 -12.70
N ALA A 48 7.53 14.00 -12.44
CA ALA A 48 6.90 15.20 -13.00
C ALA A 48 7.63 16.49 -12.60
N ARG A 49 8.09 16.59 -11.34
CA ARG A 49 8.86 17.74 -10.85
C ARG A 49 10.21 17.86 -11.55
N LEU A 50 10.93 16.75 -11.73
CA LEU A 50 12.20 16.73 -12.46
C LEU A 50 12.02 17.11 -13.93
N MET A 51 11.00 16.60 -14.61
CA MET A 51 10.71 16.97 -16.00
C MET A 51 10.32 18.45 -16.13
N LYS A 52 9.58 18.99 -15.17
CA LYS A 52 9.24 20.42 -15.11
C LYS A 52 10.49 21.29 -14.91
N GLN A 53 11.42 20.86 -14.06
CA GLN A 53 12.72 21.52 -13.87
C GLN A 53 13.62 21.42 -15.10
N ALA A 54 13.53 20.32 -15.84
CA ALA A 54 14.22 20.12 -17.13
C ALA A 54 13.59 20.92 -18.28
N ASN A 55 12.58 21.75 -18.00
CA ASN A 55 11.88 22.60 -18.98
C ASN A 55 11.18 21.79 -20.09
N CYS A 56 10.74 20.56 -19.78
CA CYS A 56 9.94 19.73 -20.69
C CYS A 56 8.53 20.32 -20.89
N GLU A 57 7.94 20.05 -22.04
CA GLU A 57 6.58 20.49 -22.35
C GLU A 57 5.53 19.81 -21.45
N LEU A 58 4.49 20.55 -21.08
CA LEU A 58 3.44 20.08 -20.17
C LEU A 58 2.76 18.80 -20.70
N ASP A 59 2.45 18.75 -22.00
CA ASP A 59 1.83 17.59 -22.64
C ASP A 59 2.70 16.33 -22.53
N PHE A 60 4.02 16.48 -22.64
CA PHE A 60 4.97 15.37 -22.49
C PHE A 60 5.01 14.86 -21.04
N ILE A 61 4.99 15.76 -20.06
CA ILE A 61 4.97 15.40 -18.64
C ILE A 61 3.66 14.66 -18.31
N MET A 62 2.52 15.14 -18.81
CA MET A 62 1.23 14.49 -18.63
C MET A 62 1.23 13.07 -19.22
N GLN A 63 1.75 12.91 -20.44
CA GLN A 63 1.83 11.60 -21.10
C GLN A 63 2.74 10.62 -20.34
N MET A 64 3.87 11.09 -19.82
CA MET A 64 4.85 10.22 -19.15
C MET A 64 4.46 9.86 -17.72
N THR A 65 3.80 10.76 -17.01
CA THR A 65 3.51 10.59 -15.56
C THR A 65 2.07 10.16 -15.30
N GLY A 66 1.18 10.37 -16.28
CA GLY A 66 -0.26 10.14 -16.14
C GLY A 66 -0.94 11.12 -15.17
N LEU A 67 -0.26 12.20 -14.79
CA LEU A 67 -0.79 13.25 -13.93
C LEU A 67 -1.57 14.28 -14.75
N SER A 68 -2.51 14.94 -14.10
CA SER A 68 -3.27 16.01 -14.74
C SER A 68 -2.44 17.29 -14.90
N ALA A 69 -2.85 18.17 -15.81
CA ALA A 69 -2.24 19.49 -15.97
C ALA A 69 -2.26 20.28 -14.65
N GLU A 70 -3.32 20.14 -13.86
CA GLU A 70 -3.46 20.80 -12.56
C GLU A 70 -2.46 20.28 -11.54
N ASP A 71 -2.27 18.96 -11.45
CA ASP A 71 -1.28 18.34 -10.57
C ASP A 71 0.13 18.87 -10.92
N ILE A 72 0.47 18.90 -12.20
CA ILE A 72 1.77 19.36 -12.68
C ILE A 72 1.96 20.87 -12.46
N ALA A 73 0.90 21.67 -12.63
CA ALA A 73 0.92 23.09 -12.33
C ALA A 73 1.16 23.34 -10.83
N ASN A 74 0.48 22.58 -9.97
CA ASN A 74 0.56 22.66 -8.52
C ASN A 74 1.87 22.12 -7.93
N LEU A 75 2.69 21.38 -8.68
CA LEU A 75 4.07 20.98 -8.29
C LEU A 75 5.05 22.17 -8.18
N SER A 76 4.57 23.40 -8.06
CA SER A 76 5.38 24.63 -8.02
C SER A 76 6.03 24.90 -6.66
N LYS A 77 7.19 24.28 -6.43
CA LYS A 77 8.49 24.95 -6.17
C LYS A 77 9.63 23.95 -6.34
#